data_AF-A0A3P8VZF0-F1
#
_entry.id   AF-A0A3P8VZF0-F1
#
_cell.length_a   1.000
_cell.length_b   1.000
_cell.length_c   1.000
_cell.angle_alpha   90.00
_cell.angle_beta   90.00
_cell.angle_gamma   90.00
#
_symmetry.space_group_name_H-M   'P 1'
#
loop_
_entity.id
_entity.type
_entity.pdbx_description
1 polymer ?
#
loop_
_entity_poly.entity_id
_entity_poly.type
_entity_poly.pdbx_seq_one_letter_code
_entity_poly.pdbx_strand_id
1 'polypeptide(L)'
;MTQFLPPNLLALFAPRDPIPFLPQLEKLPHEKHHNQPYCGIAPFIRHFEDPRDAPPPTRAETREERLERKRREKIERRQSVLETELNLWDPHNDPNAQGDAFKTLFVARVNYDTTESKLRREFEVYGPIKRIYIVYNKKTGKPRGYAFIEYEHERDMHSAYKHADGKKIDGRRVLVDVERGRTVKGWHPRRLGGGLGGTRRGGADVNIKHSGRDDASRYDDRPVVA
;
A
#
# COMPACT_ATOMS: atom_id res chain seq x y z
N MET A 1 -1.95 -51.73 45.81
CA MET A 1 -0.85 -52.71 45.78
C MET A 1 -0.75 -53.49 47.10
N THR A 2 -1.85 -54.12 47.55
CA THR A 2 -1.90 -54.97 48.76
C THR A 2 -2.39 -56.39 48.47
N GLN A 3 -2.70 -56.68 47.19
CA GLN A 3 -3.45 -57.86 46.75
C GLN A 3 -2.70 -59.20 46.89
N PHE A 4 -1.36 -59.18 46.85
CA PHE A 4 -0.53 -60.39 46.90
C PHE A 4 0.58 -60.28 47.94
N LEU A 5 0.26 -59.72 49.10
CA LEU A 5 1.18 -59.68 50.25
C LEU A 5 1.11 -60.99 51.04
N PRO A 6 2.22 -61.39 51.70
CA PRO A 6 2.21 -62.54 52.59
C PRO A 6 1.22 -62.34 53.75
N PRO A 7 0.66 -63.43 54.33
CA PRO A 7 -0.49 -63.36 55.25
C PRO A 7 -0.28 -62.46 56.47
N ASN A 8 0.96 -62.39 56.98
CA ASN A 8 1.35 -61.55 58.10
C ASN A 8 1.23 -60.04 57.81
N LEU A 9 1.51 -59.62 56.56
CA LEU A 9 1.38 -58.23 56.12
C LEU A 9 -0.05 -57.94 55.66
N LEU A 10 -0.74 -58.92 55.08
CA LEU A 10 -2.15 -58.78 54.66
C LEU A 10 -3.07 -58.53 55.87
N ALA A 11 -2.78 -59.15 57.02
CA ALA A 11 -3.52 -58.95 58.27
C ALA A 11 -3.55 -57.49 58.77
N LEU A 12 -2.53 -56.68 58.43
CA LEU A 12 -2.50 -55.24 58.79
C LEU A 12 -3.58 -54.43 58.07
N PHE A 13 -4.13 -54.95 56.97
CA PHE A 13 -5.19 -54.33 56.19
C PHE A 13 -6.58 -54.90 56.51
N ALA A 14 -6.74 -55.54 57.68
CA ALA A 14 -8.05 -55.95 58.16
C ALA A 14 -8.99 -54.73 58.28
N PRO A 15 -10.25 -54.84 57.81
CA PRO A 15 -11.21 -53.77 57.96
C PRO A 15 -11.47 -53.51 59.46
N ARG A 16 -11.76 -52.24 59.80
CA ARG A 16 -12.31 -51.90 61.10
C ARG A 16 -13.75 -52.40 61.22
N ASP A 17 -14.27 -52.38 62.44
CA ASP A 17 -15.70 -52.58 62.69
C ASP A 17 -16.55 -51.68 61.77
N PRO A 18 -17.72 -52.17 61.34
CA PRO A 18 -18.60 -51.40 60.48
C PRO A 18 -18.99 -50.08 61.16
N ILE A 19 -19.08 -49.02 60.36
CA ILE A 19 -19.52 -47.72 60.85
C ILE A 19 -20.95 -47.80 61.42
N PRO A 20 -21.25 -47.13 62.54
CA PRO A 20 -22.62 -47.03 63.03
C PRO A 20 -23.52 -46.40 61.97
N PHE A 21 -24.73 -46.95 61.80
CA PHE A 21 -25.71 -46.40 60.88
C PHE A 21 -26.15 -45.01 61.34
N LEU A 22 -26.15 -44.05 60.41
CA LEU A 22 -26.79 -42.75 60.56
C LEU A 22 -27.79 -42.55 59.42
N PRO A 23 -28.97 -41.95 59.69
CA PRO A 23 -29.91 -41.63 58.63
C PRO A 23 -29.32 -40.61 57.65
N GLN A 24 -29.80 -40.62 56.41
CA GLN A 24 -29.40 -39.64 55.40
C GLN A 24 -29.84 -38.24 55.83
N LEU A 25 -28.95 -37.25 55.68
CA LEU A 25 -29.24 -35.85 56.03
C LEU A 25 -30.29 -35.23 55.11
N GLU A 26 -30.23 -35.54 53.82
CA GLU A 26 -31.18 -35.07 52.81
C GLU A 26 -32.08 -36.22 52.35
N LYS A 27 -33.33 -35.90 52.02
CA LYS A 27 -34.23 -36.82 51.31
C LYS A 27 -33.71 -37.10 49.90
N LEU A 28 -34.06 -38.25 49.34
CA LEU A 28 -33.79 -38.55 47.94
C LEU A 28 -34.45 -37.50 47.02
N PRO A 29 -33.86 -37.15 45.86
CA PRO A 29 -34.37 -36.07 45.02
C PRO A 29 -35.86 -36.16 44.65
N HIS A 30 -36.41 -37.36 44.46
CA HIS A 30 -37.83 -37.57 44.16
C HIS A 30 -38.76 -37.48 45.39
N GLU A 31 -38.20 -37.53 46.60
CA GLU A 31 -38.91 -37.34 47.87
C GLU A 31 -38.80 -35.88 48.39
N LYS A 32 -38.03 -35.03 47.70
CA LYS A 32 -37.90 -33.62 48.04
C LYS A 32 -39.20 -32.89 47.67
N HIS A 33 -39.79 -32.21 48.65
CA HIS A 33 -40.91 -31.32 48.43
C HIS A 33 -40.40 -29.95 47.98
N HIS A 34 -40.68 -29.56 46.73
CA HIS A 34 -40.32 -28.24 46.22
C HIS A 34 -41.40 -27.23 46.60
N ASN A 35 -41.16 -26.44 47.66
CA ASN A 35 -42.10 -25.41 48.12
C ASN A 35 -42.40 -24.34 47.05
N GLN A 36 -41.48 -24.15 46.11
CA GLN A 36 -41.65 -23.31 44.93
C GLN A 36 -41.03 -24.06 43.73
N PRO A 37 -41.82 -24.88 43.02
CA PRO A 37 -41.33 -25.53 41.81
C PRO A 37 -41.07 -24.49 40.73
N TYR A 38 -40.24 -24.83 39.74
CA TYR A 38 -40.05 -23.98 38.58
C TYR A 38 -41.39 -23.67 37.90
N CYS A 39 -41.59 -22.40 37.55
CA CYS A 39 -42.77 -21.91 36.86
C CYS A 39 -42.39 -21.32 35.49
N GLY A 40 -43.36 -21.20 34.59
CA GLY A 40 -43.16 -20.62 33.28
C GLY A 40 -42.96 -19.10 33.32
N ILE A 41 -42.46 -18.53 32.21
CA ILE A 41 -42.17 -17.10 32.12
C ILE A 41 -43.39 -16.22 31.78
N ALA A 42 -44.57 -16.80 31.61
CA ALA A 42 -45.78 -16.08 31.20
C ALA A 42 -46.16 -14.87 32.10
N PRO A 43 -46.00 -14.92 33.44
CA PRO A 43 -46.29 -13.76 34.30
C PRO A 43 -45.43 -12.52 34.00
N PHE A 44 -44.27 -12.71 33.35
CA PHE A 44 -43.29 -11.66 33.07
C PHE A 44 -43.52 -10.93 31.74
N ILE A 45 -44.54 -11.31 30.96
CA ILE A 45 -44.83 -10.69 29.66
C ILE A 45 -45.00 -9.16 29.77
N ARG A 46 -45.55 -8.69 30.89
CA ARG A 46 -45.75 -7.27 31.22
C ARG A 46 -44.45 -6.45 31.33
N HIS A 47 -43.30 -7.10 31.45
CA HIS A 47 -42.00 -6.45 31.60
C HIS A 47 -41.25 -6.28 30.27
N PHE A 48 -41.74 -6.86 29.18
CA PHE A 48 -41.16 -6.61 27.86
C PHE A 48 -41.64 -5.26 27.32
N GLU A 49 -40.71 -4.50 26.75
CA GLU A 49 -41.02 -3.27 26.03
C GLU A 49 -41.93 -3.57 24.83
N ASP A 50 -42.85 -2.64 24.55
CA ASP A 50 -43.68 -2.72 23.36
C ASP A 50 -42.78 -2.58 22.12
N PRO A 51 -42.91 -3.44 21.09
CA PRO A 51 -42.15 -3.33 19.85
C PRO A 51 -42.29 -1.97 19.15
N ARG A 52 -43.33 -1.20 19.48
CA ARG A 52 -43.56 0.17 18.99
C ARG A 52 -42.68 1.21 19.67
N ASP A 53 -42.29 0.96 20.92
CA ASP A 53 -41.47 1.87 21.73
C ASP A 53 -39.98 1.53 21.66
N ALA A 54 -39.64 0.31 21.21
CA ALA A 54 -38.26 -0.12 21.05
C ALA A 54 -37.60 0.61 19.86
N PRO A 55 -36.46 1.30 20.07
CA PRO A 55 -35.71 1.87 18.95
C PRO A 55 -35.21 0.74 18.04
N PRO A 56 -35.05 1.00 16.73
CA PRO A 56 -34.48 0.01 15.83
C PRO A 56 -33.12 -0.46 16.34
N PRO A 57 -32.78 -1.76 16.19
CA PRO A 57 -31.53 -2.30 16.70
C PRO A 57 -30.35 -1.53 16.10
N THR A 58 -29.43 -1.08 16.95
CA THR A 58 -28.22 -0.38 16.53
C THR A 58 -27.31 -1.33 15.77
N ARG A 59 -27.33 -1.26 14.44
CA ARG A 59 -26.40 -2.03 13.61
C ARG A 59 -25.00 -1.47 13.78
N ALA A 60 -24.13 -2.23 14.42
CA ALA A 60 -22.71 -1.94 14.41
C ALA A 60 -22.16 -2.09 12.98
N GLU A 61 -21.21 -1.23 12.63
CA GLU A 61 -20.54 -1.26 11.32
C GLU A 61 -19.90 -2.63 11.10
N THR A 62 -20.18 -3.24 9.94
CA THR A 62 -19.53 -4.47 9.52
C THR A 62 -18.05 -4.22 9.22
N ARG A 63 -17.25 -5.29 9.19
CA ARG A 63 -15.83 -5.18 8.83
C ARG A 63 -15.62 -4.57 7.44
N GLU A 64 -16.53 -4.87 6.50
CA GLU A 64 -16.48 -4.41 5.11
C GLU A 64 -16.72 -2.91 5.01
N GLU A 65 -17.80 -2.42 5.63
CA GLU A 65 -18.11 -0.99 5.72
C GLU A 65 -16.95 -0.20 6.37
N ARG A 66 -16.35 -0.76 7.44
CA ARG A 66 -15.18 -0.14 8.09
C ARG A 66 -13.97 -0.02 7.17
N LEU A 67 -13.72 -1.05 6.35
CA LEU A 67 -12.62 -1.03 5.38
C LEU A 67 -12.88 -0.02 4.27
N GLU A 68 -14.11 0.07 3.79
CA GLU A 68 -14.51 1.02 2.76
C GLU A 68 -14.41 2.46 3.24
N ARG A 69 -14.89 2.75 4.46
CA ARG A 69 -14.73 4.06 5.11
C ARG A 69 -13.25 4.46 5.20
N LYS A 70 -12.40 3.58 5.73
CA LYS A 70 -10.94 3.85 5.82
C LYS A 70 -10.30 4.07 4.45
N ARG A 71 -10.74 3.35 3.42
CA ARG A 71 -10.24 3.54 2.05
C ARG A 71 -10.66 4.90 1.50
N ARG A 72 -11.91 5.29 1.69
CA ARG A 72 -12.45 6.60 1.28
C ARG A 72 -11.72 7.75 1.97
N GLU A 73 -11.60 7.70 3.29
CA GLU A 73 -10.85 8.69 4.09
C GLU A 73 -9.39 8.81 3.63
N LYS A 74 -8.75 7.69 3.31
CA LYS A 74 -7.36 7.69 2.81
C LYS A 74 -7.25 8.34 1.42
N ILE A 75 -8.21 8.08 0.54
CA ILE A 75 -8.25 8.69 -0.80
C ILE A 75 -8.47 10.19 -0.69
N GLU A 76 -9.47 10.61 0.09
CA GLU A 76 -9.80 12.03 0.30
C GLU A 76 -8.63 12.79 0.93
N ARG A 77 -8.00 12.22 1.97
CA ARG A 77 -6.78 12.78 2.57
C ARG A 77 -5.65 12.91 1.56
N ARG A 78 -5.50 11.94 0.64
CA ARG A 78 -4.46 12.05 -0.40
C ARG A 78 -4.83 13.09 -1.45
N GLN A 79 -6.11 13.23 -1.79
CA GLN A 79 -6.59 14.26 -2.71
C GLN A 79 -6.34 15.67 -2.18
N SER A 80 -6.64 15.94 -0.90
CA SER A 80 -6.35 17.26 -0.31
C SER A 80 -4.86 17.58 -0.24
N VAL A 81 -4.02 16.59 0.10
CA VAL A 81 -2.55 16.74 0.05
C VAL A 81 -2.06 16.98 -1.38
N LEU A 82 -2.64 16.30 -2.37
CA LEU A 82 -2.29 16.52 -3.78
C LEU A 82 -2.68 17.93 -4.24
N GLU A 83 -3.87 18.40 -3.89
CA GLU A 83 -4.36 19.74 -4.24
C GLU A 83 -3.48 20.84 -3.65
N THR A 84 -3.16 20.72 -2.36
CA THR A 84 -2.23 21.66 -1.68
C THR A 84 -0.83 21.64 -2.29
N GLU A 85 -0.27 20.46 -2.57
CA GLU A 85 1.04 20.36 -3.24
C GLU A 85 1.03 20.86 -4.68
N LEU A 86 -0.11 20.78 -5.38
CA LEU A 86 -0.28 21.26 -6.75
C LEU A 86 -0.35 22.78 -6.78
N ASN A 87 -1.09 23.40 -5.87
CA ASN A 87 -1.16 24.86 -5.74
C ASN A 87 0.20 25.50 -5.41
N LEU A 88 1.07 24.78 -4.69
CA LEU A 88 2.43 25.22 -4.38
C LEU A 88 3.43 24.97 -5.53
N TRP A 89 3.07 24.14 -6.52
CA TRP A 89 4.01 23.72 -7.56
C TRP A 89 4.04 24.72 -8.72
N ASP A 90 5.13 25.48 -8.78
CA ASP A 90 5.45 26.34 -9.92
C ASP A 90 6.87 26.03 -10.45
N PRO A 91 6.99 25.39 -11.63
CA PRO A 91 8.27 25.11 -12.27
C PRO A 91 9.04 26.36 -12.71
N HIS A 92 8.35 27.47 -13.00
CA HIS A 92 8.99 28.67 -13.51
C HIS A 92 9.71 29.45 -12.40
N ASN A 93 9.30 29.24 -11.15
CA ASN A 93 9.88 29.86 -9.96
C ASN A 93 10.85 28.93 -9.19
N ASP A 94 11.21 27.76 -9.76
CA ASP A 94 12.19 26.86 -9.12
C ASP A 94 13.62 27.35 -9.39
N PRO A 95 14.44 27.68 -8.36
CA PRO A 95 15.81 28.15 -8.55
C PRO A 95 16.73 27.13 -9.24
N ASN A 96 16.36 25.84 -9.25
CA ASN A 96 17.12 24.80 -9.93
C ASN A 96 16.84 24.76 -11.44
N ALA A 97 15.63 25.16 -11.85
CA ALA A 97 15.16 25.18 -13.22
C ALA A 97 15.60 26.48 -13.89
N GLN A 98 16.82 26.48 -14.45
CA GLN A 98 17.44 27.64 -15.08
C GLN A 98 17.54 27.43 -16.59
N GLY A 99 17.87 28.50 -17.30
CA GLY A 99 18.12 28.45 -18.74
C GLY A 99 16.84 28.24 -19.57
N ASP A 100 17.05 27.92 -20.84
CA ASP A 100 15.97 27.75 -21.82
C ASP A 100 15.38 26.35 -21.76
N ALA A 101 14.09 26.26 -21.44
CA ALA A 101 13.38 24.98 -21.33
C ALA A 101 13.30 24.24 -22.68
N PHE A 102 13.26 24.96 -23.82
CA PHE A 102 13.24 24.35 -25.15
C PHE A 102 14.59 23.79 -25.58
N LYS A 103 15.68 24.18 -24.90
CA LYS A 103 17.02 23.61 -25.10
C LYS A 103 17.39 22.56 -24.07
N THR A 104 16.46 22.24 -23.17
CA THR A 104 16.71 21.35 -22.03
C THR A 104 16.16 19.96 -22.28
N LEU A 105 17.05 18.98 -22.24
CA LEU A 105 16.75 17.56 -22.33
C LEU A 105 16.54 16.99 -20.92
N PHE A 106 15.49 16.20 -20.74
CA PHE A 106 15.24 15.40 -19.54
C PHE A 106 15.76 13.97 -19.76
N VAL A 107 16.63 13.51 -18.87
CA VAL A 107 17.18 12.14 -18.91
C VAL A 107 16.83 11.43 -17.60
N ALA A 108 16.09 10.33 -17.68
CA ALA A 108 15.69 9.51 -16.54
C ALA A 108 16.25 8.09 -16.62
N ARG A 109 16.11 7.35 -15.50
CA ARG A 109 16.63 5.98 -15.35
C ARG A 109 18.14 5.87 -15.51
N VAL A 110 18.84 6.96 -15.20
CA VAL A 110 20.28 6.96 -15.06
C VAL A 110 20.66 6.05 -13.90
N ASN A 111 21.78 5.33 -14.01
CA ASN A 111 22.30 4.56 -12.90
C ASN A 111 22.67 5.52 -11.74
N TYR A 112 22.49 5.09 -10.50
CA TYR A 112 22.77 5.92 -9.33
C TYR A 112 24.27 6.23 -9.17
N ASP A 113 25.12 5.38 -9.74
CA ASP A 113 26.58 5.55 -9.69
C ASP A 113 27.13 6.38 -10.87
N THR A 114 26.30 6.72 -11.85
CA THR A 114 26.73 7.51 -13.01
C THR A 114 27.08 8.93 -12.58
N THR A 115 28.30 9.37 -12.92
CA THR A 115 28.80 10.71 -12.61
C THR A 115 28.35 11.74 -13.65
N GLU A 116 28.37 13.02 -13.27
CA GLU A 116 28.09 14.13 -14.21
C GLU A 116 29.05 14.11 -15.41
N SER A 117 30.34 13.87 -15.18
CA SER A 117 31.34 13.80 -16.25
C SER A 117 31.06 12.68 -17.25
N LYS A 118 30.58 11.52 -16.77
CA LYS A 118 30.17 10.41 -17.64
C LYS A 118 28.94 10.79 -18.46
N LEU A 119 27.95 11.39 -17.81
CA LEU A 119 26.74 11.85 -18.46
C LEU A 119 27.04 12.92 -19.53
N ARG A 120 27.95 13.88 -19.23
CA ARG A 120 28.46 14.86 -20.19
C ARG A 120 29.05 14.17 -21.41
N ARG A 121 30.02 13.27 -21.22
CA ARG A 121 30.69 12.55 -22.32
C ARG A 121 29.71 11.79 -23.21
N GLU A 122 28.66 11.18 -22.65
CA GLU A 122 27.69 10.39 -23.42
C GLU A 122 26.69 11.23 -24.23
N PHE A 123 26.46 12.48 -23.84
CA PHE A 123 25.47 13.39 -24.43
C PHE A 123 26.10 14.55 -25.23
N GLU A 124 27.38 14.84 -25.04
CA GLU A 124 28.13 15.87 -25.79
C GLU A 124 28.32 15.51 -27.26
N VAL A 125 28.20 14.22 -27.61
CA VAL A 125 28.22 13.73 -28.99
C VAL A 125 27.12 14.32 -29.88
N TYR A 126 26.04 14.83 -29.28
CA TYR A 126 24.91 15.44 -30.01
C TYR A 126 25.08 16.95 -30.19
N GLY A 127 25.98 17.58 -29.42
CA GLY A 127 26.25 19.01 -29.47
C GLY A 127 26.81 19.56 -28.15
N PRO A 128 27.28 20.83 -28.16
CA PRO A 128 27.84 21.47 -26.97
C PRO A 128 26.82 21.63 -25.84
N ILE A 129 27.21 21.19 -24.65
CA ILE A 129 26.37 21.22 -23.44
C ILE A 129 26.73 22.44 -22.60
N LYS A 130 25.72 23.29 -22.36
CA LYS A 130 25.81 24.49 -21.53
C LYS A 130 25.79 24.15 -20.04
N ARG A 131 24.84 23.32 -19.60
CA ARG A 131 24.64 23.00 -18.18
C ARG A 131 24.10 21.58 -18.01
N ILE A 132 24.57 20.89 -16.97
CA ILE A 132 24.00 19.61 -16.52
C ILE A 132 23.55 19.80 -15.07
N TYR A 133 22.34 19.32 -14.76
CA TYR A 133 21.80 19.33 -13.41
C TYR A 133 21.26 17.95 -13.06
N ILE A 134 22.00 17.21 -12.22
CA ILE A 134 21.55 15.93 -11.68
C ILE A 134 20.69 16.19 -10.45
N VAL A 135 19.52 15.55 -10.38
CA VAL A 135 18.62 15.75 -9.24
C VAL A 135 18.93 14.77 -8.12
N TYR A 136 19.17 15.32 -6.93
CA TYR A 136 19.42 14.57 -5.70
C TYR A 136 18.24 14.65 -4.74
N ASN A 137 18.11 13.65 -3.88
CA ASN A 137 17.12 13.69 -2.82
C ASN A 137 17.57 14.66 -1.72
N LYS A 138 16.85 15.76 -1.52
CA LYS A 138 17.13 16.79 -0.51
C LYS A 138 17.33 16.24 0.91
N LYS A 139 16.69 15.11 1.26
CA LYS A 139 16.81 14.50 2.61
C LYS A 139 17.99 13.54 2.74
N THR A 140 18.28 12.75 1.70
CA THR A 140 19.23 11.63 1.80
C THR A 140 20.53 11.87 1.03
N GLY A 141 20.64 12.95 0.26
CA GLY A 141 21.77 13.24 -0.63
C GLY A 141 21.93 12.29 -1.83
N LYS A 142 21.25 11.14 -1.82
CA LYS A 142 21.33 10.15 -2.91
C LYS A 142 20.73 10.66 -4.23
N PRO A 143 21.32 10.31 -5.40
CA PRO A 143 20.80 10.70 -6.69
C PRO A 143 19.42 10.07 -6.95
N ARG A 144 18.52 10.82 -7.56
CA ARG A 144 17.17 10.35 -7.92
C ARG A 144 17.15 9.51 -9.20
N GLY A 145 18.26 9.46 -9.94
CA GLY A 145 18.39 8.72 -11.21
C GLY A 145 17.79 9.46 -12.41
N TYR A 146 17.75 10.80 -12.35
CA TYR A 146 17.41 11.64 -13.49
C TYR A 146 18.17 12.97 -13.45
N ALA A 147 18.33 13.59 -14.62
CA ALA A 147 19.07 14.83 -14.83
C ALA A 147 18.42 15.68 -15.92
N PHE A 148 18.76 16.97 -15.93
CA PHE A 148 18.43 17.92 -16.98
C PHE A 148 19.73 18.37 -17.65
N ILE A 149 19.73 18.39 -18.99
CA ILE A 149 20.88 18.80 -19.81
C ILE A 149 20.45 19.95 -20.70
N GLU A 150 20.97 21.15 -20.45
CA GLU A 150 20.77 22.31 -21.31
C GLU A 150 21.87 22.32 -22.39
N TYR A 151 21.45 22.31 -23.66
CA TYR A 151 22.34 22.49 -24.80
C TYR A 151 22.46 23.97 -25.18
N GLU A 152 23.53 24.34 -25.89
CA GLU A 152 23.65 25.70 -26.44
C GLU A 152 22.60 25.97 -27.54
N HIS A 153 22.30 24.95 -28.36
CA HIS A 153 21.33 25.03 -29.44
C HIS A 153 20.19 24.02 -29.28
N GLU A 154 18.97 24.46 -29.62
CA GLU A 154 17.76 23.63 -29.59
C GLU A 154 17.83 22.44 -30.58
N ARG A 155 18.51 22.61 -31.72
CA ARG A 155 18.71 21.54 -32.71
C ARG A 155 19.49 20.34 -32.13
N ASP A 156 20.44 20.61 -31.23
CA ASP A 156 21.31 19.61 -30.62
C ASP A 156 20.51 18.80 -29.58
N MET A 157 19.66 19.49 -28.80
CA MET A 157 18.69 18.86 -27.90
C MET A 157 17.74 17.93 -28.66
N HIS A 158 17.17 18.39 -29.78
CA HIS A 158 16.29 17.56 -30.62
C HIS A 158 17.01 16.35 -31.23
N SER A 159 18.28 16.49 -31.61
CA SER A 159 19.10 15.37 -32.07
C SER A 159 19.29 14.34 -30.96
N ALA A 160 19.63 14.77 -29.74
CA ALA A 160 19.74 13.89 -28.59
C ALA A 160 18.41 13.21 -28.25
N TYR A 161 17.29 13.93 -28.31
CA TYR A 161 15.95 13.37 -28.07
C TYR A 161 15.61 12.22 -29.02
N LYS A 162 15.97 12.32 -30.30
CA LYS A 162 15.69 11.29 -31.30
C LYS A 162 16.60 10.07 -31.19
N HIS A 163 17.86 10.26 -30.85
CA HIS A 163 18.88 9.20 -30.96
C HIS A 163 19.35 8.62 -29.61
N ALA A 164 19.20 9.35 -28.51
CA ALA A 164 19.71 8.93 -27.21
C ALA A 164 18.70 8.12 -26.37
N ASP A 165 17.42 8.07 -26.75
CA ASP A 165 16.42 7.30 -26.00
C ASP A 165 16.77 5.81 -26.00
N GLY A 166 16.72 5.18 -24.82
CA GLY A 166 17.09 3.78 -24.65
C GLY A 166 18.59 3.48 -24.71
N LYS A 167 19.47 4.49 -24.83
CA LYS A 167 20.94 4.33 -24.77
C LYS A 167 21.35 3.68 -23.45
N LYS A 168 22.32 2.78 -23.50
CA LYS A 168 22.80 2.04 -22.32
C LYS A 168 23.98 2.77 -21.69
N ILE A 169 23.82 3.24 -20.46
CA ILE A 169 24.85 3.91 -19.65
C ILE A 169 24.99 3.12 -18.35
N ASP A 170 26.22 2.69 -18.02
CA ASP A 170 26.54 1.91 -16.82
C ASP A 170 25.58 0.73 -16.59
N GLY A 171 25.31 -0.02 -17.66
CA GLY A 171 24.44 -1.20 -17.62
C GLY A 171 22.93 -0.91 -17.72
N ARG A 172 22.50 0.36 -17.67
CA ARG A 172 21.08 0.74 -17.60
C ARG A 172 20.63 1.50 -18.84
N ARG A 173 19.48 1.14 -19.42
CA ARG A 173 18.86 1.90 -20.52
C ARG A 173 18.21 3.17 -19.97
N VAL A 174 18.74 4.32 -20.36
CA VAL A 174 18.18 5.62 -19.98
C VAL A 174 16.92 5.91 -20.78
N LEU A 175 16.03 6.70 -20.20
CA LEU A 175 14.88 7.28 -20.87
C LEU A 175 15.21 8.73 -21.18
N VAL A 176 14.96 9.16 -22.41
CA VAL A 176 15.22 10.54 -22.83
C VAL A 176 13.91 11.19 -23.26
N ASP A 177 13.65 12.39 -22.73
CA ASP A 177 12.50 13.21 -23.11
C ASP A 177 12.88 14.69 -23.16
N VAL A 178 11.99 15.52 -23.69
CA VAL A 178 12.10 16.98 -23.57
C VAL A 178 11.70 17.44 -22.17
N GLU A 179 12.18 18.61 -21.74
CA GLU A 179 11.74 19.18 -20.46
C GLU A 179 10.28 19.63 -20.52
N ARG A 180 9.36 18.80 -20.02
CA ARG A 180 7.90 19.10 -20.03
C ARG A 180 7.44 20.05 -18.92
N GLY A 181 8.27 20.23 -17.88
CA GLY A 181 7.94 21.04 -16.69
C GLY A 181 7.51 22.46 -17.02
N ARG A 182 8.32 23.15 -17.82
CA ARG A 182 8.12 24.55 -18.22
C ARG A 182 7.57 24.72 -19.64
N THR A 183 7.43 23.65 -20.43
CA THR A 183 7.04 23.73 -21.86
C THR A 183 5.63 23.22 -22.15
N VAL A 184 5.12 22.23 -21.41
CA VAL A 184 3.84 21.58 -21.74
C VAL A 184 2.73 22.09 -20.81
N LYS A 185 1.70 22.72 -21.39
CA LYS A 185 0.54 23.20 -20.63
C LYS A 185 -0.19 22.04 -19.94
N GLY A 186 -0.51 22.22 -18.65
CA GLY A 186 -1.21 21.20 -17.86
C GLY A 186 -0.35 19.99 -17.49
N TRP A 187 0.96 20.04 -17.72
CA TRP A 187 1.87 19.01 -17.27
C TRP A 187 1.97 18.98 -15.75
N HIS A 188 1.88 17.77 -15.17
CA HIS A 188 2.11 17.55 -13.75
C HIS A 188 3.10 16.40 -13.56
N PRO A 189 4.06 16.50 -12.61
CA PRO A 189 4.97 15.41 -12.29
C PRO A 189 4.24 14.24 -11.63
N ARG A 190 4.86 13.06 -11.65
CA ARG A 190 4.28 11.81 -11.11
C ARG A 190 3.83 11.89 -9.65
N ARG A 191 4.51 12.68 -8.81
CA ARG A 191 4.14 12.86 -7.39
C ARG A 191 2.79 13.58 -7.21
N LEU A 192 2.40 14.37 -8.20
CA LEU A 192 1.16 15.16 -8.26
C LEU A 192 0.06 14.47 -9.09
N GLY A 193 0.16 13.16 -9.33
CA GLY A 193 -0.86 12.39 -10.06
C GLY A 193 -0.72 12.43 -11.59
N GLY A 194 0.27 13.13 -12.15
CA GLY A 194 0.59 13.12 -13.58
C GLY A 194 1.74 12.18 -13.93
N GLY A 195 2.65 12.68 -14.78
CA GLY A 195 3.87 11.99 -15.21
C GLY A 195 3.65 10.96 -16.32
N LEU A 196 4.73 10.67 -17.07
CA LEU A 196 4.73 9.69 -18.16
C LEU A 196 5.39 8.38 -17.73
N GLY A 197 5.00 7.29 -18.40
CA GLY A 197 5.58 5.96 -18.25
C GLY A 197 4.68 5.01 -17.46
N GLY A 198 4.47 3.81 -18.00
CA GLY A 198 3.44 2.86 -17.55
C GLY A 198 3.92 1.70 -16.67
N THR A 199 5.16 1.67 -16.21
CA THR A 199 5.76 0.50 -15.53
C THR A 199 5.06 0.06 -14.24
N ARG A 200 4.16 0.89 -13.69
CA ARG A 200 3.41 0.63 -12.45
C ARG A 200 1.93 0.98 -12.56
N ARG A 201 1.31 0.73 -13.73
CA ARG A 201 -0.12 1.02 -13.95
C ARG A 201 -1.05 0.05 -13.22
N GLY A 202 -0.60 -1.18 -12.97
CA GLY A 202 -1.40 -2.19 -12.26
C GLY A 202 -0.72 -2.75 -11.02
N GLY A 203 -1.16 -3.93 -10.61
CA GLY A 203 -0.60 -4.67 -9.49
C GLY A 203 0.85 -5.10 -9.69
N ALA A 204 1.45 -5.65 -8.64
CA ALA A 204 2.85 -6.10 -8.67
C ALA A 204 3.12 -7.17 -9.75
N ASP A 205 2.08 -7.93 -10.08
CA ASP A 205 2.00 -9.00 -11.09
C ASP A 205 2.11 -8.49 -12.53
N VAL A 206 1.67 -7.26 -12.82
CA VAL A 206 1.67 -6.68 -14.18
C VAL A 206 2.72 -5.58 -14.37
N ASN A 207 3.61 -5.39 -13.39
CA ASN A 207 4.64 -4.35 -13.44
C ASN A 207 5.77 -4.71 -14.42
N ILE A 208 5.94 -3.89 -15.46
CA ILE A 208 6.99 -4.08 -16.46
C ILE A 208 8.31 -3.43 -15.99
N LYS A 209 9.42 -4.17 -16.06
CA LYS A 209 10.76 -3.67 -15.65
C LYS A 209 11.35 -2.62 -16.59
N HIS A 210 10.98 -2.65 -17.87
CA HIS A 210 11.44 -1.71 -18.90
C HIS A 210 10.24 -0.94 -19.46
N SER A 211 10.30 0.39 -19.54
CA SER A 211 9.34 1.11 -20.39
C SER A 211 9.75 0.88 -21.83
N GLY A 212 8.94 0.14 -22.57
CA GLY A 212 8.83 0.43 -24.00
C GLY A 212 8.22 1.82 -24.11
N ARG A 213 8.92 2.74 -24.77
CA ARG A 213 8.21 3.70 -25.62
C ARG A 213 7.56 2.94 -26.80
N ASP A 214 8.17 1.79 -27.14
CA ASP A 214 7.67 0.69 -27.96
C ASP A 214 6.85 -0.32 -27.15
N ASP A 215 5.81 0.13 -26.46
CA ASP A 215 4.79 -0.82 -26.00
C ASP A 215 3.85 -1.09 -27.18
N ALA A 216 4.19 -2.11 -27.98
CA ALA A 216 3.44 -2.55 -29.14
C ALA A 216 1.99 -2.98 -28.80
N SER A 217 1.68 -3.20 -27.53
CA SER A 217 0.33 -3.56 -27.06
C SER A 217 -0.71 -2.45 -27.25
N ARG A 218 -0.30 -1.19 -27.51
CA ARG A 218 -1.23 -0.09 -27.77
C ARG A 218 -1.94 -0.20 -29.13
N TYR A 219 -1.49 -1.08 -30.02
CA TYR A 219 -2.09 -1.26 -31.36
C TYR A 219 -2.96 -2.51 -31.50
N ASP A 220 -3.00 -3.39 -30.50
CA ASP A 220 -3.74 -4.67 -30.56
C ASP A 220 -5.21 -4.57 -30.11
N ASP A 221 -5.64 -3.41 -29.59
CA ASP A 221 -7.00 -3.20 -29.08
C ASP A 221 -7.94 -2.56 -30.12
N ARG A 222 -7.83 -2.99 -31.39
CA ARG A 222 -8.87 -2.69 -32.38
C ARG A 222 -9.97 -3.73 -32.24
N PRO A 223 -11.23 -3.33 -32.00
CA PRO A 223 -12.33 -4.30 -31.97
C PRO A 223 -12.40 -4.97 -33.33
N VAL A 224 -12.27 -6.30 -33.34
CA VAL A 224 -12.63 -7.13 -34.48
C VAL A 224 -14.15 -6.96 -34.63
N VAL A 225 -14.55 -6.10 -35.56
CA VAL A 225 -15.95 -5.98 -35.94
C VAL A 225 -16.32 -7.28 -36.63
N ALA A 226 -17.18 -8.07 -35.97
CA ALA A 226 -17.81 -9.25 -36.52
C ALA A 226 -18.91 -8.85 -37.53
#